data_AF-A0A1I6FIN7-F1
#
_entry.id   AF-A0A1I6FIN7-F1
#
_cell.length_a   1.000
_cell.length_b   1.000
_cell.length_c   1.000
_cell.angle_alpha   90.00
_cell.angle_beta   90.00
_cell.angle_gamma   90.00
#
_symmetry.space_group_name_H-M   'P 1'
#
loop_
_entity.id
_entity.type
_entity.pdbx_description
1 polymer ?
#
loop_
_entity_poly.entity_id
_entity_poly.type
_entity_poly.pdbx_seq_one_letter_code
_entity_poly.pdbx_strand_id
1 'polypeptide(L)'
;MDAFLELSAELTGFSADELRSTGLVEQYRALADGAPENEIIQLWYTGVWRGVIPSERAYAEGLAWKAVGVAAPGTRAPGFGSWEQRPRSSAR
;
A
#
# COMPACT_ATOMS: atom_id res chain seq x y z
N MET A 1 16.72 5.80 -13.23
CA MET A 1 15.41 5.51 -12.61
C MET A 1 15.70 4.84 -11.26
N ASP A 2 14.88 5.06 -10.23
CA ASP A 2 15.18 4.59 -8.86
C ASP A 2 15.00 3.07 -8.78
N ALA A 3 16.10 2.33 -8.56
CA ALA A 3 16.11 0.87 -8.55
C ALA A 3 15.16 0.26 -7.50
N PHE A 4 14.99 0.92 -6.35
CA PHE A 4 14.03 0.48 -5.33
C PHE A 4 12.60 0.54 -5.85
N LEU A 5 12.28 1.56 -6.65
CA LEU A 5 10.95 1.76 -7.19
C LEU A 5 10.63 0.78 -8.33
N GLU A 6 11.61 0.45 -9.16
CA GLU A 6 11.49 -0.59 -10.20
C GLU A 6 11.22 -1.96 -9.56
N LEU A 7 12.04 -2.37 -8.59
CA LEU A 7 11.85 -3.60 -7.83
C LEU A 7 10.48 -3.61 -7.13
N SER A 8 10.11 -2.52 -6.46
CA SER A 8 8.82 -2.42 -5.77
C SER A 8 7.64 -2.56 -6.74
N ALA A 9 7.75 -1.99 -7.96
CA ALA A 9 6.70 -2.12 -8.96
C ALA A 9 6.56 -3.58 -9.44
N GLU A 10 7.67 -4.28 -9.64
CA GLU A 10 7.68 -5.71 -9.99
C GLU A 10 7.05 -6.57 -8.88
N LEU A 11 7.47 -6.36 -7.62
CA LEU A 11 7.02 -7.16 -6.48
C LEU A 11 5.53 -6.96 -6.13
N THR A 12 4.99 -5.76 -6.36
CA THR A 12 3.63 -5.40 -5.95
C THR A 12 2.61 -5.43 -7.08
N GLY A 13 3.06 -5.43 -8.34
CA GLY A 13 2.18 -5.30 -9.50
C GLY A 13 1.55 -3.91 -9.68
N PHE A 14 1.90 -2.92 -8.85
CA PHE A 14 1.51 -1.52 -9.03
C PHE A 14 2.58 -0.77 -9.84
N SER A 15 2.16 0.19 -10.65
CA SER A 15 3.10 0.98 -11.45
C SER A 15 3.98 1.90 -10.58
N ALA A 16 5.15 2.27 -11.11
CA ALA A 16 6.05 3.20 -10.43
C ALA A 16 5.39 4.55 -10.11
N ASP A 17 4.48 5.04 -10.96
CA ASP A 17 3.74 6.28 -10.72
C ASP A 17 2.71 6.14 -9.59
N GLU A 18 2.05 4.98 -9.51
CA GLU A 18 1.16 4.67 -8.39
C GLU A 18 1.94 4.62 -7.07
N LEU A 19 3.11 3.98 -7.07
CA LEU A 19 3.97 3.91 -5.88
C LEU A 19 4.48 5.30 -5.48
N ARG A 20 4.88 6.16 -6.43
CA ARG A 20 5.24 7.56 -6.16
C ARG A 20 4.09 8.37 -5.57
N SER A 21 2.86 8.15 -6.05
CA SER A 21 1.68 8.89 -5.61
C SER A 21 1.35 8.70 -4.13
N THR A 22 1.79 7.57 -3.54
CA THR A 22 1.63 7.30 -2.10
C THR A 22 2.43 8.28 -1.24
N GLY A 23 3.52 8.86 -1.78
CA GLY A 23 4.46 9.68 -1.02
C GLY A 23 5.35 8.90 -0.05
N LEU A 24 5.37 7.56 -0.10
CA LEU A 24 6.09 6.70 0.85
C LEU A 24 7.44 6.18 0.34
N VAL A 25 7.75 6.34 -0.95
CA VAL A 25 8.92 5.75 -1.62
C VAL A 25 10.21 6.00 -0.83
N GLU A 26 10.49 7.25 -0.47
CA GLU A 26 11.71 7.63 0.24
C GLU A 26 11.78 7.03 1.65
N GLN A 27 10.65 7.02 2.37
CA GLN A 27 10.56 6.41 3.70
C GLN A 27 10.77 4.90 3.63
N TYR A 28 10.15 4.23 2.67
CA TYR A 28 10.24 2.77 2.54
C TYR A 28 11.61 2.32 2.02
N ARG A 29 12.23 3.09 1.12
CA ARG A 29 13.61 2.85 0.69
C ARG A 29 14.57 2.89 1.88
N ALA A 30 14.40 3.86 2.78
CA ALA A 30 15.24 3.97 3.97
C ALA A 30 14.99 2.83 4.99
N LEU A 31 13.74 2.40 5.15
CA LEU A 31 13.39 1.30 6.07
C LEU A 31 13.82 -0.07 5.55
N ALA A 32 13.68 -0.31 4.25
CA ALA A 32 13.88 -1.60 3.63
C ALA A 32 15.30 -1.82 3.09
N ASP A 33 16.27 -0.98 3.49
CA ASP A 33 17.67 -1.17 3.09
C ASP A 33 18.19 -2.53 3.56
N GLY A 34 18.64 -3.35 2.60
CA GLY A 34 19.06 -4.74 2.84
C GLY A 34 17.96 -5.70 3.30
N ALA A 35 16.68 -5.31 3.21
CA ALA A 35 15.57 -6.18 3.59
C ALA A 35 15.27 -7.22 2.50
N PRO A 36 14.78 -8.42 2.87
CA PRO A 36 14.35 -9.40 1.89
C PRO A 36 13.04 -8.96 1.21
N GLU A 37 12.81 -9.42 -0.02
CA GLU A 37 11.67 -9.01 -0.85
C GLU A 37 10.31 -9.23 -0.18
N ASN A 38 10.14 -10.30 0.60
CA ASN A 38 8.90 -10.56 1.33
C ASN A 38 8.58 -9.49 2.39
N GLU A 39 9.60 -8.91 3.03
CA GLU A 39 9.41 -7.79 3.97
C GLU A 39 9.05 -6.50 3.22
N ILE A 40 9.60 -6.29 2.02
CA ILE A 40 9.24 -5.17 1.13
C ILE A 40 7.77 -5.30 0.69
N ILE A 41 7.34 -6.49 0.27
CA ILE A 41 5.95 -6.78 -0.09
C ILE A 41 5.03 -6.51 1.10
N GLN A 42 5.37 -7.04 2.28
CA GLN A 42 4.57 -6.83 3.49
C GLN A 42 4.45 -5.35 3.84
N LEU A 43 5.56 -4.61 3.80
CA LEU A 43 5.59 -3.17 4.07
C LEU A 43 4.68 -2.40 3.11
N TRP A 44 4.77 -2.67 1.82
CA TRP A 44 3.91 -2.03 0.80
C TRP A 44 2.44 -2.35 0.98
N TYR A 45 2.07 -3.61 1.16
CA TYR A 45 0.66 -4.00 1.25
C TYR A 45 -0.01 -3.60 2.55
N THR A 46 0.71 -3.67 3.67
CA THR A 46 0.12 -3.49 5.00
C THR A 46 0.42 -2.14 5.63
N GLY A 47 1.47 -1.45 5.18
CA GLY A 47 1.99 -0.28 5.89
C GLY A 47 2.69 -0.61 7.21
N VAL A 48 2.96 -1.89 7.49
CA VAL A 48 3.57 -2.34 8.74
C VAL A 48 5.01 -2.78 8.47
N TRP A 49 5.94 -2.22 9.25
CA TRP A 49 7.34 -2.60 9.29
C TRP A 49 7.63 -3.37 10.57
N ARG A 50 7.89 -4.68 10.49
CA ARG A 50 8.29 -5.52 11.65
C ARG A 50 7.42 -5.33 12.90
N GLY A 51 6.10 -5.24 12.70
CA GLY A 51 5.12 -5.08 13.77
C GLY A 51 4.83 -3.64 14.19
N VAL A 52 5.49 -2.64 13.60
CA VAL A 52 5.22 -1.21 13.86
C VAL A 52 4.69 -0.49 12.62
N ILE A 53 3.81 0.48 12.82
CA ILE A 53 3.35 1.38 11.76
C ILE A 53 4.29 2.59 11.76
N PRO A 54 5.11 2.80 10.71
CA PRO A 54 6.15 3.83 10.72
C PRO A 54 5.60 5.25 10.52
N SER A 55 4.38 5.39 9.99
CA SER A 55 3.67 6.67 9.89
C SER A 55 2.17 6.44 9.70
N GLU A 56 1.34 7.43 10.07
CA GLU A 56 -0.11 7.40 9.77
C GLU A 56 -0.37 7.19 8.27
N ARG A 57 0.48 7.80 7.43
CA ARG A 57 0.43 7.67 5.97
C ARG A 57 0.73 6.25 5.49
N ALA A 58 1.67 5.55 6.13
CA ALA A 58 1.96 4.15 5.81
C ALA A 58 0.73 3.27 5.97
N TYR A 59 -0.04 3.46 7.05
CA TYR A 59 -1.32 2.76 7.25
C TYR A 59 -2.38 3.19 6.24
N ALA A 60 -2.51 4.50 5.98
CA ALA A 60 -3.52 5.05 5.08
C ALA A 60 -3.34 4.62 3.62
N GLU A 61 -2.09 4.56 3.15
CA GLU A 61 -1.71 4.26 1.75
C GLU A 61 -1.31 2.80 1.55
N GLY A 62 -1.55 1.91 2.52
CA GLY A 62 -1.28 0.47 2.38
C GLY A 62 -1.95 -0.11 1.14
N LEU A 63 -1.17 -0.76 0.27
CA LEU A 63 -1.65 -1.18 -1.05
C LEU A 63 -2.78 -2.21 -0.99
N ALA A 64 -2.93 -2.92 0.14
CA ALA A 64 -4.06 -3.84 0.35
C ALA A 64 -5.41 -3.12 0.20
N TRP A 65 -5.54 -1.89 0.73
CA TRP A 65 -6.78 -1.12 0.64
C TRP A 65 -7.11 -0.77 -0.81
N LYS A 66 -6.10 -0.31 -1.55
CA LYS A 66 -6.23 0.02 -2.97
C LYS A 66 -6.57 -1.21 -3.81
N ALA A 67 -5.93 -2.35 -3.54
CA ALA A 67 -6.15 -3.61 -4.26
C ALA A 67 -7.60 -4.12 -4.12
N VAL A 68 -8.23 -3.91 -2.97
CA VAL A 68 -9.65 -4.26 -2.76
C VAL A 68 -10.61 -3.10 -3.07
N GLY A 69 -10.09 -1.95 -3.53
CA GLY A 69 -10.89 -0.80 -3.94
C GLY A 69 -11.57 -0.04 -2.80
N VAL A 70 -10.99 -0.05 -1.59
CA VAL A 70 -11.52 0.65 -0.42
C VAL A 70 -10.49 1.61 0.18
N ALA A 71 -10.95 2.55 1.01
CA ALA A 71 -10.06 3.37 1.82
C ALA A 71 -9.66 2.62 3.10
N ALA A 72 -8.47 2.92 3.64
CA ALA A 72 -8.06 2.39 4.95
C ALA A 72 -9.09 2.74 6.02
N PRO A 73 -9.47 1.79 6.91
CA PRO A 73 -10.37 2.06 8.02
C PRO A 73 -9.91 3.27 8.86
N GLY A 74 -10.86 4.09 9.33
CA GLY A 74 -10.54 5.28 10.12
C GLY A 74 -9.96 6.48 9.35
N THR A 75 -9.61 6.33 8.06
CA THR A 75 -9.12 7.45 7.23
C THR A 75 -10.22 8.17 6.47
N ARG A 76 -11.22 7.41 5.98
CA ARG A 76 -12.42 7.93 5.32
C ARG A 76 -13.57 7.00 5.65
N ALA A 77 -14.61 7.54 6.27
CA ALA A 77 -15.82 6.77 6.55
C ALA A 77 -16.53 6.42 5.23
N PRO A 78 -17.01 5.17 5.07
CA PRO A 78 -17.94 4.87 3.99
C PRO A 78 -19.28 5.57 4.28
N GLY A 79 -20.08 5.80 3.23
CA GLY A 79 -21.43 6.34 3.40
C GLY A 79 -22.32 5.40 4.23
N PHE A 80 -23.26 5.96 4.98
CA PHE A 80 -24.26 5.16 5.70
C PHE A 80 -24.99 4.20 4.74
N GLY A 81 -25.20 2.94 5.17
CA GLY A 81 -25.82 1.91 4.34
C GLY A 81 -24.93 1.32 3.24
N SER A 82 -23.65 1.71 3.13
CA SER A 82 -22.73 1.13 2.13
C SER A 82 -22.57 -0.38 2.26
N TRP A 83 -22.75 -0.92 3.48
CA TRP A 83 -22.66 -2.34 3.79
C TRP A 83 -23.77 -3.18 3.14
N GLU A 84 -24.89 -2.57 2.76
CA GLU A 84 -25.99 -3.26 2.07
C GLU A 84 -25.70 -3.46 0.58
N GLN A 85 -24.76 -2.69 0.01
CA GLN A 85 -24.41 -2.78 -1.39
C GLN A 85 -23.52 -4.00 -1.64
N ARG A 86 -23.82 -4.77 -2.70
CA ARG A 86 -22.96 -5.86 -3.13
C ARG A 86 -21.56 -5.31 -3.46
N PRO A 87 -20.47 -5.94 -2.97
CA PRO A 87 -19.12 -5.58 -3.39
C PRO A 87 -19.02 -5.62 -4.91
N ARG A 88 -18.41 -4.60 -5.50
CA ARG A 88 -18.14 -4.58 -6.94
C ARG A 88 -17.20 -5.75 -7.26
N SER A 89 -17.54 -6.58 -8.24
CA SER A 89 -16.57 -7.58 -8.69
C SER A 89 -15.40 -6.84 -9.36
N SER A 90 -14.16 -7.28 -9.12
CA SER A 90 -13.06 -6.81 -9.94
C SER A 90 -13.37 -7.18 -11.39
N ALA A 91 -13.47 -6.19 -12.28
CA ALA A 91 -13.49 -6.47 -13.71
C ALA A 91 -12.18 -7.19 -14.03
N ARG A 92 -12.31 -8.42 -14.55
CA ARG A 92 -11.18 -9.23 -14.98
C ARG A 92 -10.73 -8.78 -16.36
#